data_AF-A0A7X6PQ38-F1
#
_entry.id   AF-A0A7X6PQ38-F1
#
_cell.length_a   1.000
_cell.length_b   1.000
_cell.length_c   1.000
_cell.angle_alpha   90.00
_cell.angle_beta   90.00
_cell.angle_gamma   90.00
#
_symmetry.space_group_name_H-M   'P 1'
#
loop_
_entity.id
_entity.type
_entity.pdbx_description
1 polymer ?
#
loop_
_entity_poly.entity_id
_entity_poly.type
_entity_poly.pdbx_seq_one_letter_code
_entity_poly.pdbx_strand_id
1 'polypeptide(L)'
;PYSMITQQPLGGKAQFGGQRFGEMEVWAMQAYGAAYTLQELLTIKSDDVVGRVKVYEAIVKGENIPDPGIPESFKVLLKELQSLCLNVEVLSADGTPMELSGSDDDELDAAGSSLGINLSHDERSDVDAS
;
A
#
# COMPACT_ATOMS: atom_id res chain seq x y z
N PRO A 1 17.00 -0.33 -1.97
CA PRO A 1 16.44 -0.75 -3.28
C PRO A 1 15.42 -1.87 -3.03
N TYR A 2 14.33 -1.91 -3.80
CA TYR A 2 13.22 -2.85 -3.61
C TYR A 2 13.12 -3.82 -4.80
N SER A 3 12.59 -5.02 -4.55
CA SER A 3 12.25 -5.98 -5.60
C SER A 3 11.15 -5.42 -6.50
N MET A 4 11.31 -5.55 -7.82
CA MET A 4 10.27 -5.12 -8.79
C MET A 4 8.98 -5.92 -8.66
N ILE A 5 9.05 -7.18 -8.22
CA ILE A 5 7.92 -8.12 -8.20
C ILE A 5 7.19 -8.03 -6.86
N THR A 6 7.91 -8.15 -5.75
CA THR A 6 7.30 -8.24 -4.41
C THR A 6 7.30 -6.93 -3.65
N GLN A 7 7.91 -5.87 -4.19
CA GLN A 7 8.07 -4.57 -3.53
C GLN A 7 8.75 -4.64 -2.14
N GLN A 8 9.40 -5.75 -1.80
CA GLN A 8 10.14 -5.94 -0.56
C GLN A 8 11.60 -5.45 -0.67
N PRO A 9 12.24 -5.05 0.46
CA PRO A 9 13.65 -4.67 0.46
C PRO A 9 14.53 -5.82 -0.04
N LEU A 10 15.50 -5.52 -0.91
CA LEU A 10 16.45 -6.53 -1.37
C LEU A 10 17.28 -7.08 -0.21
N GLY A 11 17.76 -8.30 -0.33
CA GLY A 11 18.63 -8.93 0.67
C GLY A 11 20.12 -8.64 0.44
N GLY A 12 20.89 -8.59 1.52
CA GLY A 12 22.36 -8.63 1.48
C GLY A 12 23.06 -7.28 1.62
N LYS A 13 24.18 -7.30 2.37
CA LYS A 13 24.96 -6.11 2.74
C LYS A 13 25.48 -5.31 1.53
N ALA A 14 25.79 -5.99 0.43
CA ALA A 14 26.32 -5.36 -0.79
C ALA A 14 25.29 -4.49 -1.52
N GLN A 15 24.00 -4.73 -1.30
CA GLN A 15 22.91 -3.99 -1.96
C GLN A 15 22.25 -2.97 -1.02
N PHE A 16 22.86 -2.71 0.15
CA PHE A 16 22.22 -1.98 1.25
C PHE A 16 20.82 -2.54 1.53
N GLY A 17 20.73 -3.87 1.57
CA GLY A 17 19.50 -4.61 1.72
C GLY A 17 18.95 -4.61 3.13
N GLY A 18 17.65 -4.89 3.25
CA GLY A 18 16.98 -5.05 4.54
C GLY A 18 17.37 -6.34 5.25
N GLN A 19 17.09 -6.40 6.56
CA GLN A 19 17.19 -7.62 7.34
C GLN A 19 15.96 -8.49 7.08
N ARG A 20 16.16 -9.80 6.93
CA ARG A 20 15.04 -10.74 6.87
C ARG A 20 14.37 -10.82 8.24
N PHE A 21 13.09 -10.50 8.28
CA PHE A 21 12.20 -10.81 9.38
C PHE A 21 11.38 -12.04 8.97
N GLY A 22 11.67 -13.19 9.57
CA GLY A 22 11.10 -14.48 9.22
C GLY A 22 10.00 -14.93 10.16
N GLU A 23 9.52 -16.15 9.90
CA GLU A 23 8.39 -16.76 10.61
C GLU A 23 8.66 -16.92 12.12
N MET A 24 9.90 -17.27 12.50
CA MET A 24 10.25 -17.41 13.92
C MET A 24 10.22 -16.06 14.65
N GLU A 25 10.64 -14.96 14.00
CA GLU A 25 10.55 -13.63 14.60
C GLU A 25 9.10 -13.13 14.67
N VAL A 26 8.25 -13.49 13.69
CA VAL A 26 6.80 -13.25 13.74
C VAL A 26 6.19 -13.95 14.95
N TRP A 27 6.51 -15.22 15.19
CA TRP A 27 6.03 -15.94 16.38
C TRP A 27 6.47 -15.27 17.68
N ALA A 28 7.71 -14.81 17.76
CA ALA A 28 8.19 -14.09 18.93
C ALA A 28 7.36 -12.83 19.18
N MET A 29 7.11 -12.01 18.15
CA MET A 29 6.31 -10.78 18.29
C MET A 29 4.86 -11.06 18.69
N GLN A 30 4.26 -12.12 18.13
CA GLN A 30 2.91 -12.54 18.51
C GLN A 30 2.85 -13.00 19.97
N ALA A 31 3.82 -13.78 20.43
CA ALA A 31 3.91 -14.22 21.83
C ALA A 31 4.09 -13.05 22.81
N TYR A 32 4.81 -12.00 22.39
CA TYR A 32 4.93 -10.76 23.15
C TYR A 32 3.65 -9.90 23.15
N GLY A 33 2.68 -10.17 22.26
CA GLY A 33 1.48 -9.35 22.10
C GLY A 33 1.74 -8.01 21.39
N ALA A 34 2.86 -7.89 20.66
CA ALA A 34 3.28 -6.66 20.00
C ALA A 34 2.61 -6.49 18.62
N ALA A 35 1.27 -6.37 18.60
CA ALA A 35 0.48 -6.33 17.37
C ALA A 35 0.87 -5.18 16.43
N TYR A 36 0.99 -3.96 16.96
CA TYR A 36 1.35 -2.78 16.17
C TYR A 36 2.76 -2.88 15.58
N THR A 37 3.74 -3.36 16.36
CA THR A 37 5.11 -3.55 15.88
C THR A 37 5.17 -4.60 14.77
N LEU A 38 4.43 -5.68 14.92
CA LEU A 38 4.35 -6.72 13.89
C LEU A 38 3.70 -6.19 12.61
N GLN A 39 2.58 -5.47 12.73
CA GLN A 39 1.90 -4.85 11.60
C GLN A 39 2.84 -3.87 10.88
N GLU A 40 3.50 -2.99 11.62
CA GLU A 40 4.43 -2.00 11.09
C GLU A 40 5.58 -2.65 10.29
N LEU A 41 6.14 -3.74 10.82
CA LEU A 41 7.21 -4.51 10.18
C LEU A 41 6.76 -5.16 8.87
N LEU A 42 5.54 -5.70 8.84
CA LEU A 42 5.01 -6.43 7.68
C LEU A 42 4.37 -5.54 6.62
N THR A 43 4.15 -4.24 6.90
CA THR A 43 3.46 -3.31 5.99
C THR A 43 4.40 -2.17 5.57
N ILE A 44 4.37 -1.05 6.30
CA ILE A 44 5.06 0.20 5.97
C ILE A 44 6.59 0.10 5.97
N LYS A 45 7.16 -0.92 6.64
CA LYS A 45 8.61 -1.22 6.62
C LYS A 45 9.00 -2.31 5.62
N SER A 46 8.03 -2.91 4.91
CA SER A 46 8.23 -4.03 4.00
C SER A 46 7.78 -3.67 2.58
N ASP A 47 6.49 -3.80 2.27
CA ASP A 47 5.96 -3.83 0.90
C ASP A 47 4.72 -2.94 0.69
N ASP A 48 4.32 -2.12 1.68
CA ASP A 48 3.35 -1.05 1.48
C ASP A 48 4.01 0.15 0.77
N VAL A 49 3.77 0.28 -0.53
CA VAL A 49 4.39 1.27 -1.42
C VAL A 49 4.00 2.70 -1.05
N VAL A 50 2.71 2.93 -0.77
CA VAL A 50 2.19 4.26 -0.44
C VAL A 50 2.51 4.59 1.02
N GLY A 51 2.34 3.62 1.91
CA GLY A 51 2.62 3.75 3.33
C GLY A 51 4.07 4.13 3.61
N ARG A 52 5.05 3.48 2.98
CA ARG A 52 6.48 3.79 3.23
C ARG A 52 6.86 5.23 2.87
N VAL A 53 6.25 5.82 1.84
CA VAL A 53 6.50 7.21 1.44
C VAL A 53 5.87 8.17 2.43
N LYS A 54 4.59 7.96 2.77
CA LYS A 54 3.87 8.78 3.75
C LYS A 54 4.56 8.76 5.13
N VAL A 55 5.10 7.61 5.52
CA VAL A 55 5.85 7.46 6.78
C VAL A 55 7.15 8.23 6.75
N TYR A 56 7.88 8.20 5.63
CA TYR A 56 9.08 9.01 5.47
C TYR A 56 8.77 10.51 5.60
N GLU A 57 7.71 10.98 4.94
CA GLU A 57 7.26 12.36 5.07
C GLU A 57 6.86 12.73 6.49
N ALA A 58 6.08 11.88 7.17
CA ALA A 58 5.65 12.11 8.54
C ALA A 58 6.85 12.22 9.49
N ILE A 59 7.87 11.35 9.34
CA ILE A 59 9.09 11.39 10.14
C ILE A 59 9.86 12.71 9.91
N VAL A 60 9.96 13.17 8.66
CA VAL A 60 10.64 14.43 8.31
C VAL A 60 9.89 15.65 8.85
N LYS A 61 8.54 15.61 8.85
CA LYS A 61 7.67 16.69 9.34
C LYS A 61 7.49 16.66 10.87
N GLY A 62 7.87 15.57 11.54
CA GLY A 62 7.63 15.37 12.97
C GLY A 62 6.15 15.08 13.30
N GLU A 63 5.41 14.56 12.33
CA GLU A 63 4.01 14.17 12.47
C GLU A 63 3.88 12.72 12.93
N ASN A 64 2.68 12.33 13.36
CA ASN A 64 2.42 10.94 13.71
C ASN A 64 2.43 10.03 12.47
N ILE A 65 2.89 8.80 12.67
CA ILE A 65 2.94 7.78 11.63
C ILE A 65 1.51 7.45 11.19
N PRO A 66 1.22 7.45 9.87
CA PRO A 66 -0.12 7.13 9.36
C PRO A 66 -0.45 5.64 9.54
N ASP A 67 -1.74 5.32 9.45
CA ASP A 67 -2.20 3.94 9.54
C ASP A 67 -1.70 3.10 8.34
N PRO A 68 -1.23 1.86 8.57
CA PRO A 68 -0.76 0.99 7.51
C PRO A 68 -1.85 0.56 6.52
N GLY A 69 -1.46 0.42 5.25
CA GLY A 69 -2.32 -0.08 4.18
C GLY A 69 -2.25 -1.60 3.97
N ILE A 70 -2.74 -2.03 2.81
CA ILE A 70 -2.74 -3.43 2.39
C ILE A 70 -1.38 -3.79 1.75
N PRO A 71 -0.70 -4.85 2.21
CA PRO A 71 0.57 -5.32 1.63
C PRO A 71 0.45 -5.69 0.14
N GLU A 72 1.46 -5.32 -0.66
CA GLU A 72 1.53 -5.74 -2.07
C GLU A 72 1.68 -7.25 -2.22
N SER A 73 2.38 -7.93 -1.31
CA SER A 73 2.48 -9.39 -1.30
C SER A 73 1.12 -10.10 -1.24
N PHE A 74 0.14 -9.52 -0.54
CA PHE A 74 -1.22 -10.07 -0.50
C PHE A 74 -1.94 -9.91 -1.84
N LYS A 75 -1.78 -8.76 -2.51
CA LYS A 75 -2.32 -8.53 -3.86
C LYS A 75 -1.71 -9.49 -4.88
N VAL A 76 -0.39 -9.72 -4.80
CA VAL A 76 0.32 -10.71 -5.64
C VAL A 76 -0.22 -12.12 -5.39
N LEU A 77 -0.39 -12.53 -4.14
CA LEU A 77 -0.98 -13.83 -3.79
C LEU A 77 -2.36 -14.03 -4.44
N LEU A 78 -3.24 -13.02 -4.40
CA LEU A 78 -4.56 -13.11 -5.03
C LEU A 78 -4.45 -13.30 -6.55
N LYS A 79 -3.56 -12.55 -7.22
CA LYS A 79 -3.31 -12.71 -8.65
C LYS A 79 -2.73 -14.09 -8.98
N GLU A 80 -1.85 -14.62 -8.14
CA GLU A 80 -1.30 -15.98 -8.30
C GLU A 80 -2.39 -17.05 -8.17
N LEU A 81 -3.31 -16.93 -7.21
CA LEU A 81 -4.45 -17.85 -7.09
C LEU A 81 -5.41 -17.74 -8.28
N GLN A 82 -5.70 -16.52 -8.74
CA GLN A 82 -6.51 -16.29 -9.94
C GLN A 82 -5.87 -16.88 -11.21
N SER A 83 -4.54 -16.88 -11.30
CA SER A 83 -3.81 -17.51 -12.41
C SER A 83 -3.99 -19.03 -12.48
N LEU A 84 -4.35 -19.65 -11.35
CA LEU A 84 -4.70 -21.07 -11.26
C LEU A 84 -6.20 -21.33 -11.52
N CYS A 85 -6.93 -20.34 -12.05
CA CYS A 85 -8.38 -20.38 -12.26
C CYS A 85 -9.19 -20.51 -10.97
N LEU A 86 -8.65 -20.08 -9.82
CA LEU A 86 -9.40 -20.00 -8.56
C LEU A 86 -10.05 -18.62 -8.46
N ASN A 87 -11.38 -18.59 -8.28
CA ASN A 87 -12.07 -17.34 -7.98
C ASN A 87 -11.93 -17.01 -6.49
N VAL A 88 -11.10 -16.03 -6.16
CA VAL A 88 -10.86 -15.57 -4.80
C VAL A 88 -11.25 -14.10 -4.72
N GLU A 89 -12.20 -13.79 -3.86
CA GLU A 89 -12.75 -12.45 -3.65
C GLU A 89 -12.60 -12.05 -2.17
N VAL A 90 -12.28 -10.78 -1.93
CA VAL A 90 -12.28 -10.20 -0.59
C VAL A 90 -13.66 -9.60 -0.35
N LEU A 91 -14.35 -10.05 0.69
CA LEU A 91 -15.68 -9.58 1.02
C LEU A 91 -15.62 -8.59 2.19
N SER A 92 -16.40 -7.52 2.08
CA SER A 92 -16.69 -6.63 3.22
C SER A 92 -17.62 -7.32 4.21
N ALA A 93 -17.83 -6.71 5.38
CA ALA A 93 -18.77 -7.19 6.40
C ALA A 93 -20.20 -7.40 5.86
N ASP A 94 -20.59 -6.60 4.87
CA ASP A 94 -21.90 -6.65 4.22
C ASP A 94 -22.01 -7.71 3.10
N GLY A 95 -20.95 -8.49 2.87
CA GLY A 95 -20.90 -9.52 1.83
C GLY A 95 -20.68 -8.97 0.41
N THR A 96 -20.40 -7.67 0.27
CA THR A 96 -20.06 -7.06 -1.01
C THR A 96 -18.58 -7.32 -1.34
N PRO A 97 -18.26 -7.68 -2.60
CA PRO A 97 -16.88 -7.82 -3.03
C PRO A 97 -16.18 -6.45 -3.00
N MET A 98 -15.01 -6.41 -2.39
CA MET A 98 -14.13 -5.25 -2.37
C MET A 98 -13.13 -5.34 -3.52
N GLU A 99 -13.08 -4.30 -4.34
CA GLU A 99 -11.98 -4.14 -5.29
C GLU A 99 -10.75 -3.63 -4.55
N LEU A 100 -9.66 -4.38 -4.67
CA LEU A 100 -8.33 -3.96 -4.23
C LEU A 100 -7.71 -3.15 -5.37
N SER A 101 -8.20 -1.91 -5.58
CA SER A 101 -7.64 -1.03 -6.61
C SER A 101 -6.15 -0.76 -6.33
N GLY A 102 -5.38 -0.68 -7.42
CA GLY A 102 -3.94 -0.47 -7.37
C GLY A 102 -3.59 0.93 -6.89
N SER A 103 -2.42 1.06 -6.28
CA SER A 103 -1.79 2.30 -5.82
C SER A 103 -1.51 3.34 -6.91
N ASP A 104 -1.87 3.05 -8.17
CA ASP A 104 -1.57 3.91 -9.32
C ASP A 104 -2.45 5.18 -9.34
N ASP A 105 -3.65 5.12 -8.75
CA ASP A 105 -4.57 6.26 -8.71
C ASP A 105 -4.15 7.31 -7.65
N ASP A 106 -3.59 6.88 -6.52
CA ASP A 106 -3.15 7.78 -5.44
C ASP A 106 -1.94 8.64 -5.84
N GLU A 107 -1.05 8.13 -6.70
CA GLU A 107 0.13 8.87 -7.19
C GLU A 107 -0.26 9.97 -8.20
N LEU A 108 -1.31 9.71 -8.99
CA LEU A 108 -1.86 10.66 -9.96
C LEU A 108 -2.57 11.83 -9.26
N ASP A 109 -3.33 11.56 -8.20
CA ASP A 109 -4.05 12.59 -7.43
C ASP A 109 -3.11 13.51 -6.64
N ALA A 110 -2.04 12.96 -6.05
CA ALA A 110 -1.05 13.76 -5.32
C ALA A 110 -0.28 14.71 -6.25
N ALA A 111 0.10 14.25 -7.44
CA ALA A 111 0.76 15.08 -8.45
C ALA A 111 -0.17 16.18 -8.99
N GLY A 112 -1.43 15.86 -9.29
CA GLY A 112 -2.44 16.82 -9.72
C GLY A 112 -2.70 17.94 -8.70
N SER A 113 -2.77 17.57 -7.42
CA SER A 113 -2.93 18.49 -6.29
C SER A 113 -1.76 19.45 -6.15
N SER A 114 -0.53 18.96 -6.31
CA SER A 114 0.69 19.79 -6.22
C SER A 114 0.83 20.81 -7.36
N LEU A 115 0.28 20.50 -8.55
CA LEU A 115 0.24 21.41 -9.69
C LEU A 115 -0.99 22.32 -9.70
N GLY A 116 -1.93 22.15 -8.77
CA GLY A 116 -3.15 22.97 -8.68
C GLY A 116 -4.11 22.77 -9.86
N ILE A 117 -4.05 21.62 -10.54
CA ILE A 117 -4.91 21.32 -11.69
C ILE A 117 -6.16 20.59 -11.17
N ASN A 118 -7.25 21.33 -10.98
CA ASN A 118 -8.54 20.73 -10.65
C ASN A 118 -9.20 20.23 -11.95
N LEU A 119 -9.19 18.91 -12.16
CA LEU A 119 -9.89 18.25 -13.29
C LEU A 119 -11.36 17.94 -12.97
N SER A 120 -12.01 18.68 -12.06
CA SER A 120 -13.47 18.63 -11.97
C SER A 120 -14.03 19.17 -13.29
N HIS A 121 -14.62 18.26 -14.07
CA HIS A 121 -15.36 18.54 -15.29
C HIS A 121 -16.45 19.58 -14.99
N ASP A 122 -16.17 20.84 -15.31
CA ASP A 122 -17.11 21.95 -15.26
C ASP A 122 -18.01 21.81 -16.49
N GLU A 123 -19.08 20.99 -16.40
CA GLU A 123 -20.21 21.10 -17.33
C GLU A 123 -20.89 22.45 -17.08
N ARG A 124 -20.29 23.52 -17.60
CA ARG A 124 -21.00 24.77 -17.79
C ARG A 124 -22.02 24.56 -18.90
N SER A 125 -23.25 24.47 -18.45
CA SER A 125 -24.46 24.76 -19.19
C SER A 125 -24.37 26.15 -19.83
N ASP A 126 -23.78 26.25 -21.01
CA ASP A 126 -23.99 27.40 -21.91
C ASP A 126 -24.76 26.93 -23.14
N VAL A 127 -26.04 26.62 -22.92
CA VAL A 127 -27.08 26.84 -23.93
C VAL A 127 -28.01 27.88 -23.33
N ASP A 128 -27.52 29.11 -23.22
CA ASP A 128 -28.35 30.27 -22.94
C ASP A 128 -29.00 30.78 -24.23
N ALA A 129 -30.21 31.25 -24.05
CA ALA A 129 -31.17 31.73 -25.01
C ALA A 129 -30.64 32.85 -25.90
N SER A 130 -31.03 32.80 -27.18
CA SER A 130 -31.65 33.90 -27.96
C SER A 130 -32.04 33.42 -29.35
#